data_AF-A0A8F7UM00-F1
#
_entry.id   AF-A0A8F7UM00-F1
#
_cell.length_a   1.000
_cell.length_b   1.000
_cell.length_c   1.000
_cell.angle_alpha   90.00
_cell.angle_beta   90.00
_cell.angle_gamma   90.00
#
_symmetry.space_group_name_H-M   'P 1'
#
loop_
_entity.id
_entity.type
_entity.pdbx_description
1 polymer ?
#
loop_
_entity_poly.entity_id
_entity_poly.type
_entity_poly.pdbx_seq_one_letter_code
_entity_poly.pdbx_strand_id
1 'polypeptide(L)'
;MRESGSSADLRGADLCGANLCDANLCDADLRDADLRGANLCGANLRGANLRGADLRGANLRGADLRGADLYGANLCGANLCGANLRGANLRGADLRGANLRGADLRGADLYGANLCGANLCGANLRGANLCDADLRGANLCDANLCGANLCDANLCGADLRGANLCDANLCGANLCDANLCGANLRGANLRDADLRGANLPDLTFVILGEKYFISITNGEYVRAGCQNHTVEEWRKYSKQEIAEMDGRKALKFYPRLLDIIDFYIGKGERPDWLTSKEYADEVTE
;
A
#
# COMPACT_ATOMS: atom_id res chain seq x y z
N MET A 1 4.36 40.40 1.54
CA MET A 1 5.78 40.48 1.13
C MET A 1 6.38 39.11 1.36
N ARG A 2 6.68 38.37 0.29
CA ARG A 2 7.39 37.09 0.39
C ARG A 2 8.86 37.44 0.32
N GLU A 3 9.60 37.21 1.41
CA GLU A 3 11.06 37.24 1.34
C GLU A 3 11.49 36.15 0.36
N SER A 4 11.98 36.60 -0.79
CA SER A 4 12.87 35.82 -1.65
C SER A 4 14.20 35.65 -0.92
N GLY A 5 14.20 34.83 0.13
CA GLY A 5 15.43 34.27 0.67
C GLY A 5 15.92 33.24 -0.35
N SER A 6 17.12 33.42 -0.88
CA SER A 6 17.77 32.39 -1.69
C SER A 6 17.79 31.10 -0.88
N SER A 7 17.21 30.02 -1.41
CA SER A 7 17.36 28.70 -0.79
C SER A 7 18.85 28.37 -0.71
N ALA A 8 19.26 27.72 0.39
CA ALA A 8 20.65 27.36 0.58
C ALA A 8 21.08 26.36 -0.52
N ASP A 9 22.13 26.69 -1.26
CA ASP A 9 22.76 25.78 -2.23
C ASP A 9 23.86 25.00 -1.51
N LEU A 10 23.58 23.73 -1.24
CA LEU A 10 24.42 22.77 -0.54
C LEU A 10 24.66 21.52 -1.41
N ARG A 11 24.60 21.68 -2.73
CA ARG A 11 24.81 20.58 -3.67
C ARG A 11 26.20 19.99 -3.52
N GLY A 12 26.27 18.67 -3.40
CA GLY A 12 27.51 17.93 -3.20
C GLY A 12 28.28 18.33 -1.94
N ALA A 13 27.66 19.04 -1.01
CA ALA A 13 28.32 19.45 0.23
C ALA A 13 28.67 18.22 1.07
N ASP A 14 29.85 18.25 1.70
CA ASP A 14 30.20 17.31 2.74
C ASP A 14 29.64 17.80 4.08
N LEU A 15 28.56 17.15 4.51
CA LEU A 15 27.87 17.37 5.77
C LEU A 15 27.86 16.08 6.60
N CYS A 16 28.82 15.18 6.35
CA CYS A 16 28.94 13.91 7.06
C CYS A 16 29.10 14.16 8.57
N GLY A 17 28.20 13.57 9.37
CA GLY A 17 28.16 13.75 10.82
C GLY A 17 27.81 15.18 11.29
N ALA A 18 27.41 16.07 10.38
CA ALA A 18 27.09 17.45 10.74
C ALA A 18 25.89 17.50 11.70
N ASN A 19 25.93 18.46 12.64
CA ASN A 19 24.79 18.75 13.50
C ASN A 19 23.90 19.82 12.85
N LEU A 20 22.77 19.38 12.30
CA LEU A 20 21.74 20.17 11.63
C LEU A 20 20.40 20.03 12.37
N CYS A 21 20.44 19.73 13.67
CA CYS A 21 19.25 19.62 14.51
C CYS A 21 18.45 20.92 14.46
N ASP A 22 17.14 20.79 14.21
CA ASP A 22 16.21 21.91 14.07
C ASP A 22 16.60 22.96 13.01
N ALA A 23 17.53 22.61 12.12
CA ALA A 23 17.98 23.51 11.05
C ALA A 23 16.83 23.80 10.08
N ASN A 24 16.78 25.05 9.60
CA ASN A 24 15.88 25.43 8.54
C ASN A 24 16.55 25.25 7.18
N LEU A 25 16.20 24.15 6.50
CA LEU A 25 16.65 23.76 5.17
C LEU A 25 15.46 23.70 4.19
N CYS A 26 14.41 24.49 4.46
CA CYS A 26 13.24 24.61 3.59
C CYS A 26 13.69 25.01 2.18
N ASP A 27 13.24 24.25 1.18
CA ASP A 27 13.55 24.45 -0.23
C ASP A 27 15.07 24.45 -0.57
N ALA A 28 15.93 24.01 0.35
CA ALA A 28 17.38 23.93 0.14
C ALA A 28 17.72 22.90 -0.95
N ASP A 29 18.79 23.18 -1.68
CA ASP A 29 19.32 22.27 -2.69
C ASP A 29 20.46 21.45 -2.09
N LEU A 30 20.18 20.19 -1.74
CA LEU A 30 21.07 19.21 -1.12
C LEU A 30 21.36 18.04 -2.07
N ARG A 31 21.21 18.25 -3.39
CA ARG A 31 21.47 17.19 -4.37
C ARG A 31 22.88 16.64 -4.20
N ASP A 32 22.98 15.32 -4.19
CA ASP A 32 24.24 14.58 -4.07
C ASP A 32 25.08 14.94 -2.82
N ALA A 33 24.49 15.61 -1.82
CA ALA A 33 25.18 15.95 -0.58
C ALA A 33 25.47 14.68 0.24
N ASP A 34 26.61 14.68 0.93
CA ASP A 34 26.97 13.65 1.89
C ASP A 34 26.42 14.06 3.27
N LEU A 35 25.36 13.40 3.71
CA LEU A 35 24.69 13.60 5.00
C LEU A 35 24.82 12.36 5.89
N ARG A 36 25.81 11.50 5.63
CA ARG A 36 25.98 10.24 6.37
C ARG A 36 26.13 10.52 7.85
N GLY A 37 25.29 9.87 8.67
CA GLY A 37 25.30 10.05 10.12
C GLY A 37 24.97 11.47 10.60
N ALA A 38 24.56 12.39 9.72
CA ALA A 38 24.20 13.74 10.11
C ALA A 38 23.00 13.74 11.08
N ASN A 39 23.00 14.68 12.02
CA ASN A 39 21.87 14.87 12.93
C ASN A 39 20.93 15.92 12.35
N LEU A 40 19.82 15.50 11.77
CA LEU A 40 18.73 16.30 11.22
C LEU A 40 17.45 16.20 12.06
N CYS A 41 17.58 15.86 13.35
CA CYS A 41 16.43 15.73 14.26
C CYS A 41 15.63 17.03 14.25
N GLY A 42 14.32 16.96 14.00
CA GLY A 42 13.44 18.12 13.97
C GLY A 42 13.71 19.13 12.83
N ALA A 43 14.66 18.87 11.92
CA ALA A 43 14.99 19.79 10.85
C ALA A 43 13.80 20.04 9.91
N ASN A 44 13.69 21.27 9.41
CA ASN A 44 12.72 21.62 8.37
C ASN A 44 13.36 21.44 7.00
N LEU A 45 12.99 20.37 6.30
CA LEU A 45 13.42 20.01 4.94
C LEU A 45 12.25 20.07 3.95
N ARG A 46 11.19 20.83 4.28
CA ARG A 46 10.01 20.94 3.41
C ARG A 46 10.44 21.45 2.03
N GLY A 47 10.05 20.73 0.98
CA GLY A 47 10.40 21.07 -0.40
C GLY A 47 11.89 20.98 -0.75
N ALA A 48 12.75 20.52 0.17
CA ALA A 48 14.17 20.40 -0.08
C ALA A 48 14.45 19.38 -1.20
N ASN A 49 15.47 19.66 -2.00
CA ASN A 49 15.92 18.78 -3.07
C ASN A 49 17.09 17.93 -2.57
N LEU A 50 16.82 16.67 -2.25
CA LEU A 50 17.75 15.67 -1.70
C LEU A 50 18.04 14.55 -2.72
N ARG A 51 17.83 14.79 -4.02
CA ARG A 51 18.06 13.76 -5.04
C ARG A 51 19.49 13.25 -4.97
N GLY A 52 19.65 11.93 -4.95
CA GLY A 52 20.97 11.28 -4.88
C GLY A 52 21.76 11.52 -3.59
N ALA A 53 21.21 12.25 -2.61
CA ALA A 53 21.91 12.52 -1.35
C ALA A 53 22.16 11.22 -0.56
N ASP A 54 23.28 11.17 0.15
CA ASP A 54 23.65 10.04 1.00
C ASP A 54 23.32 10.35 2.47
N LEU A 55 22.18 9.86 2.94
CA LEU A 55 21.70 9.99 4.32
C LEU A 55 21.88 8.70 5.12
N ARG A 56 22.83 7.82 4.75
CA ARG A 56 23.03 6.55 5.48
C ARG A 56 23.26 6.80 6.96
N GLY A 57 22.45 6.14 7.80
CA GLY A 57 22.51 6.28 9.26
C GLY A 57 22.20 7.69 9.80
N ALA A 58 21.70 8.62 8.99
CA ALA A 58 21.34 9.96 9.45
C ALA A 58 20.17 9.91 10.43
N ASN A 59 20.14 10.84 11.39
CA ASN A 59 19.05 10.98 12.33
C ASN A 59 18.06 12.05 11.86
N LEU A 60 16.94 11.64 11.26
CA LEU A 60 15.86 12.49 10.76
C LEU A 60 14.61 12.41 11.66
N ARG A 61 14.77 12.01 12.93
CA ARG A 61 13.64 11.84 13.85
C ARG A 61 12.82 13.12 13.94
N GLY A 62 11.52 13.03 13.66
CA GLY A 62 10.60 14.16 13.69
C GLY A 62 10.87 15.26 12.66
N ALA A 63 11.77 15.05 11.69
CA ALA A 63 12.04 16.04 10.64
C ALA A 63 10.81 16.24 9.74
N ASP A 64 10.67 17.45 9.21
CA ASP A 64 9.63 17.81 8.26
C ASP A 64 10.18 17.74 6.83
N LEU A 65 9.87 16.66 6.11
CA LEU A 65 10.25 16.41 4.71
C LEU A 65 9.04 16.51 3.77
N ARG A 66 8.00 17.26 4.14
CA ARG A 66 6.81 17.40 3.29
C ARG A 66 7.18 17.90 1.90
N GLY A 67 6.79 17.15 0.88
CA GLY A 67 7.10 17.47 -0.52
C GLY A 67 8.58 17.51 -0.88
N ALA A 68 9.47 16.99 -0.02
CA ALA A 68 10.90 16.90 -0.34
C ALA A 68 11.13 15.91 -1.49
N ASP A 69 12.18 16.16 -2.28
CA ASP A 69 12.56 15.31 -3.40
C ASP A 69 13.77 14.44 -3.03
N LEU A 70 13.51 13.19 -2.67
CA LEU A 70 14.49 12.18 -2.27
C LEU A 70 14.69 11.12 -3.37
N TYR A 71 14.43 11.45 -4.64
CA TYR A 71 14.61 10.52 -5.75
C TYR A 71 16.03 9.91 -5.73
N GLY A 72 16.09 8.58 -5.65
CA GLY A 72 17.35 7.84 -5.62
C GLY A 72 18.26 8.12 -4.42
N ALA A 73 17.77 8.80 -3.37
CA ALA A 73 18.56 9.06 -2.16
C ALA A 73 18.85 7.77 -1.39
N ASN A 74 19.99 7.73 -0.68
CA ASN A 74 20.36 6.60 0.16
C ASN A 74 20.05 6.90 1.63
N LEU A 75 19.00 6.29 2.18
CA LEU A 75 18.57 6.37 3.57
C LEU A 75 18.78 5.05 4.32
N CYS A 76 19.67 4.17 3.85
CA CYS A 76 19.91 2.88 4.49
C CYS A 76 20.29 3.07 5.98
N GLY A 77 19.52 2.43 6.87
CA GLY A 77 19.68 2.54 8.32
C GLY A 77 19.37 3.92 8.93
N ALA A 78 18.81 4.87 8.18
CA ALA A 78 18.46 6.18 8.70
C ALA A 78 17.30 6.09 9.70
N ASN A 79 17.28 7.01 10.68
CA ASN A 79 16.21 7.11 11.66
C ASN A 79 15.21 8.20 11.27
N LEU A 80 14.08 7.83 10.68
CA LEU A 80 12.95 8.69 10.30
C LEU A 80 11.75 8.54 11.25
N CYS A 81 11.96 8.08 12.48
CA CYS A 81 10.88 7.87 13.45
C CYS A 81 10.06 9.16 13.62
N GLY A 82 8.75 9.09 13.39
CA GLY A 82 7.83 10.23 13.47
C GLY A 82 8.09 11.37 12.47
N ALA A 83 8.92 11.17 11.46
CA ALA A 83 9.16 12.18 10.42
C ALA A 83 7.91 12.40 9.56
N ASN A 84 7.77 13.60 9.00
CA ASN A 84 6.68 13.94 8.08
C ASN A 84 7.16 13.93 6.63
N LEU A 85 6.82 12.90 5.88
CA LEU A 85 7.18 12.69 4.47
C LEU A 85 5.96 12.83 3.54
N ARG A 86 4.90 13.52 3.99
CA ARG A 86 3.67 13.64 3.21
C ARG A 86 3.95 14.23 1.83
N GLY A 87 3.59 13.50 0.78
CA GLY A 87 3.81 13.89 -0.61
C GLY A 87 5.28 13.97 -1.04
N ALA A 88 6.21 13.40 -0.26
CA ALA A 88 7.61 13.35 -0.65
C ALA A 88 7.81 12.38 -1.84
N ASN A 89 8.79 12.70 -2.69
CA ASN A 89 9.23 11.82 -3.77
C ASN A 89 10.38 10.94 -3.28
N LEU A 90 10.13 9.66 -3.06
CA LEU A 90 11.08 8.64 -2.59
C LEU A 90 11.35 7.58 -3.67
N ARG A 91 11.01 7.84 -4.93
CA ARG A 91 11.14 6.84 -6.00
C ARG A 91 12.58 6.36 -6.11
N GLY A 92 12.75 5.04 -6.13
CA GLY A 92 14.07 4.40 -6.19
C GLY A 92 14.99 4.67 -4.99
N ALA A 93 14.50 5.26 -3.90
CA ALA A 93 15.31 5.50 -2.71
C ALA A 93 15.66 4.18 -2.01
N ASP A 94 16.84 4.13 -1.39
CA ASP A 94 17.28 3.00 -0.56
C ASP A 94 16.98 3.26 0.91
N LEU A 95 15.94 2.64 1.45
CA LEU A 95 15.48 2.73 2.84
C LEU A 95 15.73 1.41 3.61
N ARG A 96 16.66 0.56 3.15
CA ARG A 96 16.94 -0.72 3.80
C ARG A 96 17.24 -0.55 5.28
N GLY A 97 16.54 -1.28 6.13
CA GLY A 97 16.68 -1.21 7.59
C GLY A 97 16.40 0.16 8.21
N ALA A 98 15.82 1.11 7.47
CA ALA A 98 15.48 2.42 8.01
C ALA A 98 14.36 2.32 9.07
N ASN A 99 14.40 3.19 10.06
CA ASN A 99 13.36 3.28 11.08
C ASN A 99 12.36 4.38 10.73
N LEU A 100 11.21 4.01 10.17
CA LEU A 100 10.07 4.87 9.80
C LEU A 100 8.90 4.72 10.78
N ARG A 101 9.12 4.19 11.99
CA ARG A 101 8.05 3.97 12.96
C ARG A 101 7.26 5.25 13.21
N GLY A 102 5.94 5.17 13.04
CA GLY A 102 5.01 6.29 13.21
C GLY A 102 5.21 7.47 12.24
N ALA A 103 5.99 7.31 11.17
CA ALA A 103 6.18 8.36 10.17
C ALA A 103 4.89 8.60 9.35
N ASP A 104 4.72 9.83 8.88
CA ASP A 104 3.61 10.23 7.99
C ASP A 104 4.07 10.24 6.54
N LEU A 105 3.74 9.19 5.78
CA LEU A 105 4.05 9.02 4.35
C LEU A 105 2.80 9.16 3.47
N ARG A 106 1.75 9.85 3.94
CA ARG A 106 0.51 10.00 3.17
C ARG A 106 0.79 10.57 1.78
N GLY A 107 0.34 9.87 0.74
CA GLY A 107 0.54 10.27 -0.66
C GLY A 107 2.00 10.38 -1.10
N ALA A 108 2.96 9.82 -0.36
CA ALA A 108 4.35 9.76 -0.80
C ALA A 108 4.51 8.81 -2.00
N ASP A 109 5.47 9.11 -2.88
CA ASP A 109 5.78 8.25 -4.03
C ASP A 109 7.03 7.42 -3.74
N LEU A 110 6.85 6.16 -3.38
CA LEU A 110 7.89 5.16 -3.11
C LEU A 110 8.01 4.14 -4.26
N TYR A 111 7.63 4.51 -5.49
CA TYR A 111 7.76 3.62 -6.65
C TYR A 111 9.18 3.04 -6.77
N GLY A 112 9.30 1.71 -6.78
CA GLY A 112 10.58 1.00 -6.88
C GLY A 112 11.57 1.25 -5.72
N ALA A 113 11.13 1.81 -4.59
CA ALA A 113 12.00 2.03 -3.44
C ALA A 113 12.35 0.70 -2.75
N ASN A 114 13.54 0.65 -2.13
CA ASN A 114 13.97 -0.51 -1.36
C ASN A 114 13.76 -0.28 0.13
N LEU A 115 12.75 -0.92 0.71
CA LEU A 115 12.40 -0.90 2.13
C LEU A 115 12.67 -2.25 2.82
N CYS A 116 13.54 -3.09 2.26
CA CYS A 116 13.84 -4.41 2.83
C CYS A 116 14.30 -4.27 4.30
N GLY A 117 13.60 -4.98 5.21
CA GLY A 117 13.85 -4.94 6.65
C GLY A 117 13.57 -3.59 7.33
N ALA A 118 12.94 -2.64 6.67
CA ALA A 118 12.60 -1.35 7.27
C ALA A 118 11.51 -1.51 8.35
N ASN A 119 11.54 -0.64 9.36
CA ASN A 119 10.52 -0.58 10.39
C ASN A 119 9.51 0.53 10.10
N LEU A 120 8.35 0.18 9.58
CA LEU A 120 7.20 1.05 9.31
C LEU A 120 6.05 0.84 10.31
N CYS A 121 6.31 0.27 11.49
CA CYS A 121 5.27 0.01 12.48
C CYS A 121 4.52 1.30 12.84
N GLY A 122 3.19 1.27 12.74
CA GLY A 122 2.30 2.41 12.97
C GLY A 122 2.47 3.58 12.00
N ALA A 123 3.22 3.43 10.90
CA ALA A 123 3.38 4.48 9.90
C ALA A 123 2.08 4.71 9.12
N ASN A 124 1.87 5.94 8.65
CA ASN A 124 0.71 6.30 7.84
C ASN A 124 1.10 6.40 6.36
N LEU A 125 0.80 5.38 5.59
CA LEU A 125 1.05 5.24 4.15
C LEU A 125 -0.23 5.38 3.32
N ARG A 126 -1.29 5.99 3.88
CA ARG A 126 -2.57 6.12 3.18
C ARG A 126 -2.38 6.82 1.82
N GLY A 127 -2.83 6.17 0.76
CA GLY A 127 -2.70 6.65 -0.62
C GLY A 127 -1.27 6.77 -1.15
N ALA A 128 -0.27 6.19 -0.47
CA ALA A 128 1.11 6.16 -0.96
C ALA A 128 1.24 5.22 -2.17
N ASN A 129 2.19 5.53 -3.05
CA ASN A 129 2.54 4.67 -4.18
C ASN A 129 3.76 3.83 -3.81
N LEU A 130 3.58 2.52 -3.63
CA LEU A 130 4.60 1.51 -3.32
C LEU A 130 4.71 0.48 -4.46
N CYS A 131 4.22 0.80 -5.65
CA CYS A 131 4.31 -0.09 -6.80
C CYS A 131 5.78 -0.44 -7.09
N ASP A 132 6.05 -1.71 -7.37
CA ASP A 132 7.40 -2.28 -7.54
C ASP A 132 8.36 -2.12 -6.33
N ALA A 133 7.88 -1.70 -5.16
CA ALA A 133 8.74 -1.53 -3.98
C ALA A 133 9.16 -2.88 -3.37
N ASP A 134 10.38 -2.96 -2.84
CA ASP A 134 10.89 -4.12 -2.09
C ASP A 134 10.68 -3.91 -0.59
N LEU A 135 9.70 -4.59 -0.02
CA LEU A 135 9.31 -4.55 1.40
C LEU A 135 9.62 -5.89 2.11
N ARG A 136 10.52 -6.71 1.56
CA ARG A 136 10.84 -8.02 2.15
C ARG A 136 11.25 -7.90 3.61
N GLY A 137 10.62 -8.69 4.47
CA GLY A 137 10.88 -8.70 5.91
C GLY A 137 10.64 -7.35 6.61
N ALA A 138 9.97 -6.38 5.97
CA ALA A 138 9.64 -5.11 6.60
C ALA A 138 8.61 -5.31 7.72
N ASN A 139 8.70 -4.48 8.77
CA ASN A 139 7.69 -4.43 9.82
C ASN A 139 6.68 -3.34 9.50
N LEU A 140 5.46 -3.73 9.12
CA LEU A 140 4.30 -2.89 8.85
C LEU A 140 3.19 -3.10 9.89
N CYS A 141 3.51 -3.62 11.08
CA CYS A 141 2.54 -3.84 12.14
C CYS A 141 1.78 -2.55 12.47
N ASP A 142 0.46 -2.60 12.47
CA ASP A 142 -0.46 -1.47 12.70
C ASP A 142 -0.29 -0.29 11.72
N ALA A 143 0.40 -0.48 10.59
CA ALA A 143 0.55 0.56 9.58
C ALA A 143 -0.79 0.82 8.86
N ASN A 144 -1.02 2.08 8.49
CA ASN A 144 -2.17 2.47 7.69
C ASN A 144 -1.80 2.56 6.20
N LEU A 145 -2.19 1.55 5.43
CA LEU A 145 -1.98 1.43 3.98
C LEU A 145 -3.31 1.61 3.21
N CYS A 146 -4.32 2.23 3.81
CA CYS A 146 -5.62 2.40 3.17
C CYS A 146 -5.47 3.13 1.82
N GLY A 147 -6.00 2.52 0.76
CA GLY A 147 -5.92 3.04 -0.61
C GLY A 147 -4.49 3.16 -1.16
N ALA A 148 -3.49 2.55 -0.53
CA ALA A 148 -2.13 2.55 -1.04
C ALA A 148 -2.02 1.65 -2.29
N ASN A 149 -1.13 2.02 -3.21
CA ASN A 149 -0.83 1.20 -4.38
C ASN A 149 0.40 0.34 -4.12
N LEU A 150 0.22 -0.97 -3.96
CA LEU A 150 1.26 -1.98 -3.75
C LEU A 150 1.34 -2.96 -4.93
N CYS A 151 0.91 -2.53 -6.13
CA CYS A 151 0.98 -3.36 -7.33
C CYS A 151 2.41 -3.87 -7.54
N ASP A 152 2.56 -5.18 -7.75
CA ASP A 152 3.85 -5.85 -7.99
C ASP A 152 4.92 -5.63 -6.89
N ALA A 153 4.51 -5.13 -5.72
CA ALA A 153 5.41 -4.96 -4.58
C ALA A 153 5.81 -6.31 -3.98
N ASN A 154 7.04 -6.38 -3.44
CA ASN A 154 7.54 -7.58 -2.78
C ASN A 154 7.43 -7.46 -1.26
N LEU A 155 6.41 -8.06 -0.67
CA LEU A 155 6.17 -8.12 0.78
C LEU A 155 6.51 -9.50 1.38
N CYS A 156 7.35 -10.30 0.71
CA CYS A 156 7.68 -11.64 1.20
C CYS A 156 8.28 -11.59 2.62
N GLY A 157 7.69 -12.35 3.54
CA GLY A 157 8.05 -12.39 4.97
C GLY A 157 7.77 -11.11 5.75
N ALA A 158 7.04 -10.13 5.20
CA ALA A 158 6.70 -8.90 5.91
C ALA A 158 5.69 -9.13 7.05
N ASP A 159 5.82 -8.35 8.13
CA ASP A 159 4.87 -8.34 9.24
C ASP A 159 3.81 -7.25 9.03
N LEU A 160 2.59 -7.65 8.68
CA LEU A 160 1.43 -6.79 8.41
C LEU A 160 0.35 -6.97 9.49
N ARG A 161 0.68 -7.49 10.67
CA ARG A 161 -0.31 -7.70 11.74
C ARG A 161 -1.02 -6.40 12.08
N GLY A 162 -2.36 -6.46 12.16
CA GLY A 162 -3.19 -5.28 12.47
C GLY A 162 -3.14 -4.15 11.43
N ALA A 163 -2.43 -4.32 10.30
CA ALA A 163 -2.31 -3.27 9.30
C ALA A 163 -3.67 -3.00 8.63
N ASN A 164 -3.92 -1.74 8.29
CA ASN A 164 -5.11 -1.34 7.54
C ASN A 164 -4.79 -1.27 6.04
N LEU A 165 -5.23 -2.27 5.28
CA LEU A 165 -5.11 -2.38 3.83
C LEU A 165 -6.45 -2.13 3.11
N CYS A 166 -7.40 -1.46 3.75
CA CYS A 166 -8.70 -1.15 3.15
C CYS A 166 -8.52 -0.44 1.80
N ASP A 167 -9.13 -0.96 0.75
CA ASP A 167 -9.05 -0.45 -0.63
C ASP A 167 -7.63 -0.39 -1.23
N ALA A 168 -6.65 -1.07 -0.62
CA ALA A 168 -5.30 -1.13 -1.14
C ALA A 168 -5.23 -1.97 -2.43
N ASN A 169 -4.38 -1.56 -3.37
CA ASN A 169 -4.12 -2.35 -4.57
C ASN A 169 -2.92 -3.26 -4.36
N LEU A 170 -3.14 -4.57 -4.18
CA LEU A 170 -2.11 -5.61 -4.03
C LEU A 170 -2.00 -6.50 -5.27
N CYS A 171 -2.45 -6.00 -6.44
CA CYS A 171 -2.41 -6.78 -7.68
C CYS A 171 -0.98 -7.24 -7.98
N GLY A 172 -0.76 -8.53 -8.21
CA GLY A 172 0.57 -9.09 -8.51
C GLY A 172 1.58 -9.03 -7.35
N ALA A 173 1.19 -8.55 -6.17
CA ALA A 173 2.10 -8.42 -5.04
C ALA A 173 2.56 -9.80 -4.53
N ASN A 174 3.83 -9.90 -4.15
CA ASN A 174 4.37 -11.09 -3.51
C ASN A 174 4.20 -10.98 -1.98
N LEU A 175 3.29 -11.76 -1.41
CA LEU A 175 2.99 -11.85 0.02
C LEU A 175 3.41 -13.21 0.59
N CYS A 176 4.31 -13.96 -0.08
CA CYS A 176 4.80 -15.24 0.42
C CYS A 176 5.27 -15.12 1.87
N ASP A 177 4.82 -16.03 2.73
CA ASP A 177 5.19 -16.08 4.16
C ASP A 177 4.92 -14.79 4.96
N ALA A 178 4.14 -13.84 4.42
CA ALA A 178 3.79 -12.61 5.10
C ALA A 178 2.77 -12.86 6.23
N ASN A 179 2.84 -12.09 7.31
CA ASN A 179 1.91 -12.21 8.42
C ASN A 179 0.85 -11.12 8.39
N LEU A 180 -0.38 -11.45 7.96
CA LEU A 180 -1.51 -10.53 7.89
C LEU A 180 -2.54 -10.75 9.00
N CYS A 181 -2.18 -11.45 10.09
CA CYS A 181 -3.13 -11.71 11.18
C CYS A 181 -3.76 -10.41 11.71
N GLY A 182 -5.09 -10.35 11.72
CA GLY A 182 -5.84 -9.17 12.15
C GLY A 182 -5.78 -7.96 11.22
N ALA A 183 -5.17 -8.08 10.03
CA ALA A 183 -5.18 -7.01 9.05
C ALA A 183 -6.58 -6.78 8.47
N ASN A 184 -6.88 -5.52 8.14
CA ASN A 184 -8.11 -5.15 7.44
C ASN A 184 -7.85 -5.12 5.93
N LEU A 185 -8.38 -6.10 5.19
CA LEU A 185 -8.27 -6.24 3.73
C LEU A 185 -9.54 -5.82 3.00
N ARG A 186 -10.46 -5.12 3.67
CA ARG A 186 -11.73 -4.71 3.10
C ARG A 186 -11.56 -4.01 1.75
N GLY A 187 -12.09 -4.61 0.70
CA GLY A 187 -12.02 -4.07 -0.66
C GLY A 187 -10.65 -4.07 -1.34
N ALA A 188 -9.63 -4.61 -0.66
CA ALA A 188 -8.30 -4.77 -1.23
C ALA A 188 -8.34 -5.61 -2.51
N ASN A 189 -7.49 -5.26 -3.48
CA ASN A 189 -7.35 -6.01 -4.71
C ASN A 189 -6.19 -7.01 -4.60
N LEU A 190 -6.50 -8.29 -4.39
CA LEU A 190 -5.53 -9.38 -4.27
C LEU A 190 -5.31 -10.16 -5.59
N ARG A 191 -5.75 -9.62 -6.72
CA ARG A 191 -5.65 -10.30 -8.02
C ARG A 191 -4.20 -10.64 -8.33
N ASP A 192 -3.92 -11.88 -8.70
CA ASP A 192 -2.58 -12.38 -9.04
C ASP A 192 -1.54 -12.28 -7.91
N ALA A 193 -1.96 -11.96 -6.68
CA ALA A 193 -1.06 -11.90 -5.55
C ALA A 193 -0.58 -13.30 -5.14
N ASP A 194 0.69 -13.43 -4.80
CA ASP A 194 1.26 -14.67 -4.30
C ASP A 194 1.10 -14.74 -2.77
N LEU A 195 0.21 -15.61 -2.31
CA LEU A 195 -0.17 -15.74 -0.89
C LEU A 195 0.37 -17.04 -0.26
N ARG A 196 1.32 -17.74 -0.90
CA ARG A 196 1.82 -19.01 -0.39
C ARG A 196 2.46 -18.83 1.00
N GLY A 197 2.01 -19.60 1.98
CA GLY A 197 2.51 -19.50 3.36
C GLY A 197 2.07 -18.24 4.12
N ALA A 198 1.30 -17.34 3.49
CA ALA A 198 0.83 -16.13 4.16
C ALA A 198 -0.19 -16.47 5.26
N ASN A 199 -0.06 -15.82 6.41
CA ASN A 199 -1.02 -15.92 7.51
C ASN A 199 -2.12 -14.87 7.32
N LEU A 200 -3.18 -15.23 6.60
CA LEU A 200 -4.28 -14.33 6.26
C LEU A 200 -5.16 -13.97 7.48
N PRO A 201 -5.87 -12.82 7.47
CA PRO A 201 -6.92 -12.56 8.45
C PRO A 201 -8.05 -13.58 8.35
N ASP A 202 -8.76 -13.78 9.45
CA ASP A 202 -9.94 -14.64 9.50
C ASP A 202 -10.94 -14.30 8.38
N LEU A 203 -11.58 -15.34 7.84
CA LEU A 203 -12.59 -15.24 6.78
C LEU A 203 -12.09 -14.52 5.52
N THR A 204 -10.78 -14.60 5.23
CA THR A 204 -10.18 -14.13 3.98
C THR A 204 -9.79 -15.31 3.11
N PHE A 205 -10.30 -15.33 1.88
CA PHE A 205 -10.13 -16.43 0.94
C PHE A 205 -9.79 -15.90 -0.45
N VAL A 206 -8.80 -16.48 -1.12
CA VAL A 206 -8.55 -16.28 -2.55
C VAL A 206 -8.87 -17.58 -3.26
N ILE A 207 -9.79 -17.51 -4.22
CA ILE A 207 -10.39 -18.68 -4.87
C ILE A 207 -9.89 -18.73 -6.31
N LEU A 208 -9.18 -19.81 -6.62
CA LEU A 208 -8.52 -20.04 -7.90
C LEU A 208 -9.34 -20.99 -8.78
N GLY A 209 -9.11 -20.92 -10.09
CA GLY A 209 -9.73 -21.84 -11.08
C GLY A 209 -11.16 -21.47 -11.48
N GLU A 210 -11.71 -20.37 -10.97
CA GLU A 210 -13.00 -19.84 -11.38
C GLU A 210 -12.88 -18.93 -12.61
N LYS A 211 -14.01 -18.69 -13.29
CA LYS A 211 -14.07 -17.87 -14.51
C LYS A 211 -13.54 -16.45 -14.32
N TYR A 212 -13.80 -15.87 -13.16
CA TYR A 212 -13.27 -14.58 -12.75
C TYR A 212 -12.38 -14.80 -11.53
N PHE A 213 -11.39 -13.93 -11.33
CA PHE A 213 -10.69 -13.86 -10.06
C PHE A 213 -11.70 -13.61 -8.94
N ILE A 214 -11.66 -14.43 -7.88
CA ILE A 214 -12.52 -14.25 -6.72
C ILE A 214 -11.68 -14.16 -5.46
N SER A 215 -12.01 -13.16 -4.65
CA SER A 215 -11.52 -13.08 -3.28
C SER A 215 -12.65 -12.69 -2.35
N ILE A 216 -12.64 -13.25 -1.15
CA ILE A 216 -13.47 -12.83 -0.03
C ILE A 216 -12.53 -12.24 1.01
N THR A 217 -12.86 -11.06 1.54
CA THR A 217 -12.00 -10.35 2.50
C THR A 217 -12.78 -10.03 3.76
N ASN A 218 -12.19 -10.38 4.91
CA ASN A 218 -12.76 -10.18 6.25
C ASN A 218 -14.21 -10.69 6.41
N GLY A 219 -14.61 -11.69 5.63
CA GLY A 219 -15.96 -12.28 5.64
C GLY A 219 -17.08 -11.37 5.12
N GLU A 220 -16.78 -10.16 4.66
CA GLU A 220 -17.79 -9.13 4.37
C GLU A 220 -17.81 -8.75 2.89
N TYR A 221 -16.65 -8.66 2.24
CA TYR A 221 -16.53 -8.18 0.86
C TYR A 221 -16.11 -9.30 -0.08
N VAL A 222 -16.74 -9.33 -1.24
CA VAL A 222 -16.45 -10.28 -2.32
C VAL A 222 -16.07 -9.52 -3.58
N ARG A 223 -14.89 -9.84 -4.10
CA ARG A 223 -14.44 -9.41 -5.41
C ARG A 223 -14.71 -10.51 -6.42
N ALA A 224 -15.28 -10.16 -7.56
CA ALA A 224 -15.44 -11.02 -8.73
C ALA A 224 -14.98 -10.24 -9.98
N GLY A 225 -13.78 -10.56 -10.47
CA GLY A 225 -13.12 -9.78 -11.52
C GLY A 225 -12.85 -8.34 -11.05
N CYS A 226 -13.40 -7.37 -11.77
CA CYS A 226 -13.25 -5.94 -11.43
C CYS A 226 -14.28 -5.44 -10.40
N GLN A 227 -15.35 -6.21 -10.15
CA GLN A 227 -16.42 -5.83 -9.23
C GLN A 227 -16.05 -6.22 -7.81
N ASN A 228 -16.31 -5.34 -6.84
CA ASN A 228 -16.05 -5.60 -5.44
C ASN A 228 -17.14 -4.95 -4.58
N HIS A 229 -17.94 -5.80 -3.95
CA HIS A 229 -19.16 -5.41 -3.23
C HIS A 229 -19.30 -6.29 -1.99
N THR A 230 -20.14 -5.87 -1.06
CA THR A 230 -20.45 -6.67 0.13
C THR A 230 -21.19 -7.95 -0.24
N VAL A 231 -21.09 -8.96 0.62
CA VAL A 231 -21.88 -10.22 0.51
C VAL A 231 -23.37 -9.91 0.41
N GLU A 232 -23.87 -8.91 1.13
CA GLU A 232 -25.27 -8.52 1.09
C GLU A 232 -25.70 -7.90 -0.24
N GLU A 233 -24.88 -7.01 -0.81
CA GLU A 233 -25.13 -6.42 -2.12
C GLU A 233 -25.15 -7.51 -3.20
N TRP A 234 -24.17 -8.42 -3.16
CA TRP A 234 -24.13 -9.56 -4.08
C TRP A 234 -25.38 -10.44 -4.00
N ARG A 235 -26.08 -10.51 -2.88
CA ARG A 235 -27.32 -11.29 -2.74
C ARG A 235 -28.57 -10.53 -3.22
N LYS A 236 -28.45 -9.24 -3.47
CA LYS A 236 -29.59 -8.35 -3.78
C LYS A 236 -29.60 -7.85 -5.22
N TYR A 237 -28.54 -8.08 -6.00
CA TYR A 237 -28.49 -7.62 -7.38
C TYR A 237 -29.62 -8.17 -8.24
N SER A 238 -30.22 -7.26 -9.00
CA SER A 238 -31.17 -7.55 -10.05
C SER A 238 -30.49 -8.20 -11.26
N LYS A 239 -31.29 -8.86 -12.10
CA LYS A 239 -30.83 -9.45 -13.36
C LYS A 239 -30.15 -8.41 -14.25
N GLN A 240 -30.71 -7.20 -14.32
CA GLN A 240 -30.17 -6.11 -15.15
C GLN A 240 -28.79 -5.66 -14.67
N GLU A 241 -28.63 -5.42 -13.36
CA GLU A 241 -27.35 -5.00 -12.79
C GLU A 241 -26.24 -6.02 -13.06
N ILE A 242 -26.53 -7.32 -12.94
CA ILE A 242 -25.57 -8.38 -13.29
C ILE A 242 -25.26 -8.39 -14.79
N ALA A 243 -26.27 -8.21 -15.65
CA ALA A 243 -26.08 -8.14 -17.09
C ALA A 243 -25.24 -6.92 -17.51
N GLU A 244 -25.32 -5.81 -16.79
CA GLU A 244 -24.52 -4.61 -17.05
C GLU A 244 -23.02 -4.81 -16.73
N MET A 245 -22.66 -5.82 -15.93
CA MET A 245 -21.25 -6.08 -15.55
C MET A 245 -20.43 -6.73 -16.68
N ASP A 246 -20.93 -7.81 -17.28
CA ASP A 246 -20.27 -8.55 -18.39
C ASP A 246 -21.30 -9.32 -19.24
N GLY A 247 -22.51 -8.78 -19.37
CA GLY A 247 -23.59 -9.34 -20.17
C GLY A 247 -23.97 -10.77 -19.77
N ARG A 248 -24.22 -11.59 -20.80
CA ARG A 248 -24.59 -13.00 -20.63
C ARG A 248 -23.53 -13.78 -19.84
N LYS A 249 -22.24 -13.43 -19.97
CA LYS A 249 -21.16 -14.13 -19.28
C LYS A 249 -21.26 -13.98 -17.75
N ALA A 250 -21.62 -12.80 -17.26
CA ALA A 250 -21.88 -12.56 -15.84
C ALA A 250 -23.14 -13.30 -15.39
N LEU A 251 -24.23 -13.22 -16.16
CA LEU A 251 -25.49 -13.91 -15.85
C LEU A 251 -25.35 -15.43 -15.70
N LYS A 252 -24.55 -16.09 -16.57
CA LYS A 252 -24.29 -17.53 -16.45
C LYS A 252 -23.44 -17.87 -15.22
N PHE A 253 -22.57 -16.97 -14.80
CA PHE A 253 -21.64 -17.20 -13.70
C PHE A 253 -22.22 -16.86 -12.33
N TYR A 254 -23.16 -15.91 -12.27
CA TYR A 254 -23.69 -15.37 -11.03
C TYR A 254 -24.26 -16.42 -10.04
N PRO A 255 -24.99 -17.48 -10.46
CA PRO A 255 -25.39 -18.54 -9.53
C PRO A 255 -24.19 -19.24 -8.88
N ARG A 256 -23.13 -19.51 -9.66
CA ARG A 256 -21.90 -20.10 -9.16
C ARG A 256 -21.20 -19.18 -8.16
N LEU A 257 -21.21 -17.86 -8.40
CA LEU A 257 -20.70 -16.89 -7.44
C LEU A 257 -21.46 -16.97 -6.10
N LEU A 258 -22.80 -17.03 -6.13
CA LEU A 258 -23.60 -17.18 -4.92
C LEU A 258 -23.36 -18.51 -4.20
N ASP A 259 -23.13 -19.61 -4.94
CA ASP A 259 -22.75 -20.90 -4.35
C ASP A 259 -21.41 -20.83 -3.60
N ILE A 260 -20.43 -20.13 -4.16
CA ILE A 260 -19.13 -19.89 -3.54
C ILE A 260 -19.29 -19.08 -2.25
N ILE A 261 -20.08 -18.00 -2.31
CA ILE A 261 -20.39 -17.16 -1.14
C ILE A 261 -21.05 -18.00 -0.05
N ASP A 262 -22.06 -18.79 -0.39
CA ASP A 262 -22.77 -19.65 0.56
C ASP A 262 -21.86 -20.71 1.19
N PHE A 263 -20.88 -21.22 0.44
CA PHE A 263 -19.92 -22.21 0.95
C PHE A 263 -18.97 -21.61 1.99
N TYR A 264 -18.40 -20.43 1.73
CA TYR A 264 -17.38 -19.83 2.60
C TYR A 264 -17.97 -18.97 3.73
N ILE A 265 -19.07 -18.27 3.48
CA ILE A 265 -19.67 -17.28 4.41
C ILE A 265 -21.00 -17.77 5.00
N GLY A 266 -21.54 -18.87 4.49
CA GLY A 266 -22.80 -19.44 4.93
C GLY A 266 -23.99 -19.01 4.08
N LYS A 267 -25.07 -19.79 4.14
CA LYS A 267 -26.28 -19.57 3.34
C LYS A 267 -27.00 -18.28 3.73
N GLY A 268 -27.68 -17.70 2.74
CA GLY A 268 -28.56 -16.55 2.92
C GLY A 268 -29.54 -16.42 1.76
N GLU A 269 -30.32 -15.35 1.76
CA GLU A 269 -31.29 -15.07 0.70
C GLU A 269 -30.58 -14.92 -0.66
N ARG A 270 -31.27 -15.33 -1.71
CA ARG A 270 -30.83 -15.22 -3.11
C ARG A 270 -31.91 -14.50 -3.92
N PRO A 271 -31.56 -13.81 -5.01
CA PRO A 271 -32.56 -13.11 -5.82
C PRO A 271 -33.60 -14.05 -6.44
N ASP A 272 -34.89 -13.72 -6.30
CA ASP A 272 -36.01 -14.54 -6.79
C ASP A 272 -35.96 -14.80 -8.31
N TRP A 273 -35.41 -13.84 -9.07
CA TRP A 273 -35.32 -13.93 -10.54
C TRP A 273 -34.48 -15.12 -11.03
N LEU A 274 -33.60 -15.67 -10.19
CA LEU A 274 -32.84 -16.88 -10.50
C LEU A 274 -33.71 -18.14 -10.66
N THR A 275 -34.92 -18.12 -10.09
CA THR A 275 -35.90 -19.20 -10.19
C THR A 275 -36.90 -18.99 -11.33
N SER A 276 -36.80 -17.86 -12.04
CA SER A 276 -37.73 -17.53 -13.13
C SER A 276 -37.46 -18.37 -14.39
N LYS A 277 -38.53 -18.70 -15.11
CA LYS A 277 -38.44 -19.46 -16.38
C LYS A 277 -37.68 -18.68 -17.46
N GLU A 278 -37.90 -17.36 -17.53
CA GLU A 278 -37.21 -16.46 -18.47
C GLU A 278 -35.69 -16.48 -18.29
N TYR A 279 -35.21 -16.59 -17.05
CA TYR A 279 -33.79 -16.76 -16.80
C TYR A 279 -33.31 -18.12 -17.32
N ALA A 280 -34.00 -19.21 -16.97
CA ALA A 280 -33.61 -20.56 -17.35
C ALA A 280 -33.40 -20.71 -18.87
N ASP A 281 -34.31 -20.20 -19.68
CA ASP A 281 -34.25 -20.26 -21.15
C ASP A 281 -33.03 -19.49 -21.72
N GLU A 282 -32.66 -18.36 -21.11
CA GLU A 282 -31.56 -17.49 -21.55
C GLU A 282 -30.17 -18.01 -21.16
N VAL A 283 -30.04 -18.85 -20.14
CA VAL A 283 -28.75 -19.46 -19.76
C VAL A 283 -28.44 -20.73 -20.55
N THR A 284 -29.48 -21.42 -21.06
CA THR A 284 -29.35 -22.69 -21.79
C THR A 284 -28.95 -22.55 -23.27
N GLU A 285 -29.22 -21.41 -23.90
CA GLU A 285 -28.74 -21.05 -25.25
C GLU A 285 -27.33 -20.44 -25.25
#